data_AF-A0A328W984-F1
#
_entry.id   AF-A0A328W984-F1
#
_cell.length_a   1.000
_cell.length_b   1.000
_cell.length_c   1.000
_cell.angle_alpha   90.00
_cell.angle_beta   90.00
_cell.angle_gamma   90.00
#
_symmetry.space_group_name_H-M   'P 1'
#
loop_
_entity.id
_entity.type
_entity.pdbx_description
1 polymer ?
#
loop_
_entity_poly.entity_id
_entity_poly.type
_entity_poly.pdbx_seq_one_letter_code
_entity_poly.pdbx_strand_id
1 'polypeptide(L)' 'MTLLQAAKQNEDQAILQLIDLYKDDIMKISQYIYMPQEDAISTIVLEFMEVIRENNDTYETD' A
#
# COMPACT_ATOMS: atom_id res chain seq x y z
N MET A 1 10.94 6.16 -17.11
CA MET A 1 10.28 5.24 -16.17
C MET A 1 9.75 6.07 -15.02
N THR A 2 8.47 5.91 -14.67
CA THR A 2 7.90 6.55 -13.48
C THR A 2 8.07 5.63 -12.27
N LEU A 3 8.07 6.19 -11.07
CA LEU A 3 8.16 5.43 -9.82
C LEU A 3 7.09 4.32 -9.74
N LEU A 4 5.85 4.65 -10.14
CA LEU A 4 4.75 3.69 -10.22
C LEU A 4 5.03 2.55 -11.21
N GLN A 5 5.65 2.84 -12.36
CA GLN A 5 5.96 1.82 -13.35
C GLN A 5 7.05 0.85 -12.85
N ALA A 6 8.06 1.35 -12.13
CA ALA A 6 9.09 0.53 -11.49
C ALA A 6 8.49 -0.32 -10.36
N ALA A 7 7.61 0.25 -9.54
CA ALA A 7 6.92 -0.48 -8.47
C ALA A 7 6.01 -1.59 -9.02
N LYS A 8 5.31 -1.33 -10.14
CA LYS A 8 4.53 -2.34 -10.88
C LYS A 8 5.37 -3.49 -11.44
N GLN A 9 6.69 -3.30 -11.59
CA GLN A 9 7.63 -4.34 -12.02
C GLN A 9 8.26 -5.10 -10.84
N ASN A 10 7.73 -4.93 -9.62
CA ASN A 10 8.26 -5.50 -8.39
C ASN A 10 9.71 -5.03 -8.07
N GLU A 11 10.06 -3.81 -8.46
CA GLU A 11 11.30 -3.22 -7.96
C GLU A 11 11.13 -2.80 -6.49
N ASP A 12 11.72 -3.56 -5.57
CA ASP A 12 11.60 -3.36 -4.12
C ASP A 12 11.87 -1.91 -3.68
N GLN A 13 12.87 -1.26 -4.28
CA GLN A 13 13.22 0.12 -3.98
C GLN A 13 12.13 1.12 -4.41
N ALA A 14 11.42 0.84 -5.51
CA ALA A 14 10.33 1.69 -5.97
C ALA A 14 9.09 1.53 -5.07
N ILE A 15 8.82 0.31 -4.59
CA ILE A 15 7.74 0.04 -3.63
C ILE A 15 8.01 0.76 -2.31
N LEU A 16 9.24 0.66 -1.77
CA LEU A 16 9.63 1.34 -0.54
C LEU A 16 9.51 2.87 -0.66
N GLN A 17 9.90 3.44 -1.80
CA GLN A 17 9.74 4.86 -2.06
C GLN A 17 8.27 5.30 -2.15
N LEU A 18 7.38 4.45 -2.67
CA LEU A 18 5.94 4.74 -2.66
C LEU A 18 5.37 4.68 -1.23
N ILE A 19 5.77 3.69 -0.43
CA ILE A 19 5.33 3.60 0.97
C ILE A 19 5.81 4.83 1.76
N ASP A 20 7.06 5.26 1.56
CA ASP A 20 7.61 6.44 2.25
C ASP A 20 6.89 7.73 1.83
N LEU A 21 6.54 7.85 0.54
CA LEU A 21 5.77 8.99 0.02
C LEU A 21 4.41 9.16 0.70
N TYR A 22 3.73 8.05 1.04
CA TYR A 22 2.41 8.08 1.67
C TYR A 22 2.45 7.84 3.19
N LYS A 23 3.63 7.78 3.80
CA LYS A 23 3.80 7.40 5.21
C LYS A 23 2.96 8.24 6.17
N ASP A 24 2.95 9.56 5.99
CA ASP A 24 2.20 10.47 6.86
C ASP A 24 0.68 10.26 6.73
N ASP A 25 0.19 9.99 5.52
CA ASP A 25 -1.21 9.68 5.27
C ASP A 25 -1.59 8.31 5.86
N ILE A 26 -0.73 7.30 5.72
CA ILE A 26 -0.90 5.97 6.33
C ILE A 26 -1.02 6.12 7.85
N MET A 27 -0.10 6.88 8.47
CA MET A 27 -0.11 7.14 9.92
C MET A 27 -1.34 7.92 10.38
N LYS A 28 -1.86 8.82 9.55
CA LYS A 28 -3.05 9.61 9.86
C LYS A 28 -4.32 8.77 9.74
N ILE A 29 -4.45 7.99 8.66
CA ILE A 29 -5.62 7.14 8.41
C ILE A 29 -5.69 6.00 9.43
N SER A 30 -4.55 5.42 9.82
CA SER A 30 -4.48 4.34 10.79
C SER A 30 -5.10 4.69 12.15
N GLN A 31 -5.16 5.97 12.51
CA GLN A 31 -5.76 6.45 13.77
C GLN A 31 -7.28 6.28 13.83
N TYR A 32 -7.92 6.07 12.68
CA TYR A 32 -9.37 5.94 12.56
C TYR A 32 -9.83 4.48 12.40
N ILE A 33 -8.90 3.52 12.34
CA ILE A 33 -9.20 2.10 12.19
C ILE A 33 -9.33 1.47 13.57
N TYR A 34 -10.39 0.68 13.80
CA TYR A 34 -10.67 0.04 15.09
C TYR A 34 -9.80 -1.22 15.30
N MET A 35 -8.49 -1.03 15.39
CA MET A 35 -7.49 -2.06 15.70
C MET A 35 -6.21 -1.42 16.27
N PRO A 36 -5.24 -2.20 16.81
CA PRO A 36 -3.96 -1.65 17.23
C PRO A 36 -3.28 -0.87 16.10
N GLN A 37 -2.61 0.23 16.44
CA GLN A 37 -2.05 1.15 15.43
C GLN A 37 -1.04 0.46 14.51
N GLU A 38 -0.20 -0.42 15.05
CA GLU A 38 0.79 -1.17 14.28
C GLU A 38 0.12 -2.13 13.28
N ASP A 39 -0.98 -2.76 13.68
CA ASP A 39 -1.76 -3.67 12.82
C ASP A 39 -2.46 -2.88 11.71
N ALA A 40 -3.03 -1.72 12.03
CA ALA A 40 -3.65 -0.83 11.07
C ALA A 40 -2.66 -0.36 10.00
N ILE A 41 -1.47 0.09 10.43
CA ILE A 41 -0.39 0.50 9.51
C ILE A 41 0.01 -0.66 8.60
N SER A 42 0.25 -1.84 9.19
CA SER A 42 0.68 -3.02 8.44
C SER A 42 -0.38 -3.47 7.42
N THR A 43 -1.66 -3.38 7.79
CA THR A 43 -2.79 -3.70 6.92
C THR A 43 -2.87 -2.72 5.74
N ILE A 44 -2.80 -1.41 6.00
CA ILE A 44 -2.81 -0.40 4.93
C ILE A 44 -1.65 -0.60 3.97
N VAL A 45 -0.44 -0.87 4.49
CA VAL A 45 0.74 -1.09 3.66
C VAL A 45 0.59 -2.35 2.79
N LEU A 46 0.04 -3.44 3.34
CA LEU A 46 -0.22 -4.68 2.60
C LEU A 46 -1.18 -4.43 1.44
N GLU A 47 -2.37 -3.90 1.73
CA GLU A 47 -3.40 -3.58 0.73
C GLU A 47 -2.88 -2.60 -0.32
N PHE A 48 -2.09 -1.61 0.09
CA PHE A 48 -1.47 -0.66 -0.84
C PHE A 48 -0.49 -1.34 -1.81
N MET A 49 0.31 -2.29 -1.33
CA MET A 49 1.21 -3.07 -2.19
C MET A 49 0.42 -3.97 -3.16
N GLU A 50 -0.69 -4.55 -2.72
CA GLU A 50 -1.58 -5.36 -3.57
C GLU A 50 -2.17 -4.50 -4.70
N VAL A 51 -2.69 -3.31 -4.39
CA VAL A 51 -3.19 -2.34 -5.39
C VAL A 51 -2.10 -1.92 -6.39
N ILE A 52 -0.85 -1.78 -5.95
CA ILE A 52 0.27 -1.45 -6.85
C ILE A 52 0.57 -2.62 -7.80
N ARG A 53 0.49 -3.87 -7.30
CA ARG A 53 0.82 -5.09 -8.05
C ARG A 53 -0.31 -5.53 -8.98
N GLU A 54 -1.55 -5.23 -8.66
CA GLU A 54 -2.70 -5.62 -9.46
C GLU A 54 -2.84 -4.78 -10.75
N ASN A 55 -2.97 -5.50 -11.86
CA ASN A 55 -3.72 -5.04 -13.03
C ASN A 55 -5.04 -5.82 -13.24
N ASN A 56 -5.40 -6.76 -12.36
CA ASN A 56 -6.69 -7.47 -12.30
C ASN A 56 -6.60 -8.45 -11.12
N ASP A 57 -7.34 -8.22 -10.05
CA ASP A 57 -8.33 -9.18 -9.57
C ASP A 57 -9.37 -8.35 -8.80
N THR A 58 -10.44 -7.99 -9.52
CA THR A 58 -11.66 -7.49 -8.90
C THR A 58 -12.04 -8.43 -7.78
N TYR A 59 -12.18 -7.93 -6.55
CA TYR A 59 -12.87 -8.66 -5.50
C TYR A 59 -14.25 -9.07 -6.05
N GLU A 60 -14.39 -10.34 -6.44
CA GLU A 60 -15.69 -10.97 -6.58
C GLU A 60 -16.29 -10.94 -5.18
N THR A 61 -17.23 -10.01 -4.96
CA THR A 61 -18.15 -10.09 -3.84
C THR A 61 -19.06 -11.29 -4.08
N ASP A 62 -18.70 -12.43 -3.51
CA ASP A 62 -19.65 -13.52 -3.21
C ASP A 62 -20.62 -13.10 -2.08
#